data_AF-A0A7C2G1R1-F1
#
_entry.id   AF-A0A7C2G1R1-F1
#
_cell.length_a   1.000
_cell.length_b   1.000
_cell.length_c   1.000
_cell.angle_alpha   90.00
_cell.angle_beta   90.00
_cell.angle_gamma   90.00
#
_symmetry.space_group_name_H-M   'P 1'
#
loop_
_entity.id
_entity.type
_entity.pdbx_description
1 polymer ?
#
loop_
_entity_poly.entity_id
_entity_poly.type
_entity_poly.pdbx_seq_one_letter_code
_entity_poly.pdbx_strand_id
1 'polypeptide(L)'
;MSDQVLLVLPDGTLVGVWDDEIPWHEIGHITAVPRLSSVEFDHDRQQWVARDLRTGREIAAGPSRSDVLRAEAAYYNTLLEAGHIPLDLEKRHDP
;
A
#
# COMPACT_ATOMS: atom_id res chain seq x y z
N MET A 1 -7.23 -8.75 -14.93
CA MET A 1 -5.89 -8.51 -14.36
C MET A 1 -5.82 -7.06 -14.00
N SER A 2 -5.71 -6.75 -12.72
CA SER A 2 -5.22 -5.45 -12.26
C SER A 2 -3.71 -5.47 -12.42
N ASP A 3 -3.15 -4.50 -13.13
CA ASP A 3 -1.70 -4.37 -13.25
C ASP A 3 -1.15 -3.94 -11.88
N GLN A 4 -0.44 -4.85 -11.21
CA GLN A 4 0.24 -4.60 -9.94
C GLN A 4 1.67 -4.16 -10.20
N VAL A 5 2.17 -3.20 -9.43
CA VAL A 5 3.48 -2.58 -9.66
C VAL A 5 4.47 -3.09 -8.63
N LEU A 6 5.56 -3.68 -9.12
CA LEU A 6 6.69 -4.13 -8.32
C LEU A 6 7.95 -3.35 -8.74
N LEU A 7 8.55 -2.62 -7.81
CA LEU A 7 9.81 -1.90 -8.01
C LEU A 7 10.98 -2.76 -7.54
N VAL A 8 12.01 -2.86 -8.39
CA VAL A 8 13.29 -3.49 -8.05
C VAL A 8 14.32 -2.38 -7.83
N LEU A 9 14.84 -2.27 -6.62
CA LEU A 9 15.87 -1.28 -6.28
C LEU A 9 17.27 -1.79 -6.68
N PRO A 10 18.27 -0.89 -6.87
CA PRO A 10 19.62 -1.30 -7.28
C PRO A 10 20.35 -2.24 -6.31
N ASP A 11 19.94 -2.26 -5.04
CA ASP A 11 20.46 -3.16 -4.00
C ASP A 11 19.76 -4.53 -3.98
N GLY A 12 18.80 -4.78 -4.88
CA GLY A 12 18.02 -6.01 -4.97
C GLY A 12 16.75 -6.02 -4.12
N THR A 13 16.43 -4.93 -3.41
CA THR A 13 15.19 -4.82 -2.62
C THR A 13 13.96 -4.71 -3.54
N LEU A 14 12.88 -5.38 -3.16
CA LEU A 14 11.59 -5.34 -3.84
C LEU A 14 10.59 -4.51 -3.04
N VAL A 15 9.86 -3.61 -3.72
CA VAL A 15 8.82 -2.77 -3.13
C VAL A 15 7.54 -2.89 -3.95
N GLY A 16 6.41 -3.19 -3.29
CA GLY A 16 5.10 -3.31 -3.93
C GLY A 16 3.96 -3.25 -2.93
N VAL A 17 2.73 -3.12 -3.42
CA VAL A 17 1.51 -3.25 -2.60
C VAL A 17 1.28 -4.74 -2.32
N TRP A 18 1.00 -5.09 -1.05
CA TRP A 18 0.74 -6.49 -0.68
C TRP A 18 -0.49 -7.04 -1.41
N ASP A 19 -0.31 -8.18 -2.07
CA ASP A 19 -1.35 -8.93 -2.76
C ASP A 19 -1.11 -10.44 -2.56
N ASP A 20 -2.14 -11.20 -2.20
CA ASP A 20 -2.03 -12.64 -1.95
C ASP A 20 -1.79 -13.44 -3.26
N GLU A 21 -2.02 -12.83 -4.43
CA GLU A 21 -1.75 -13.45 -5.73
C GLU A 21 -0.26 -13.40 -6.12
N ILE A 22 0.52 -12.50 -5.51
CA ILE A 22 1.96 -12.40 -5.78
C ILE A 22 2.66 -13.44 -4.90
N PRO A 23 3.47 -14.36 -5.47
CA PRO A 23 4.15 -15.40 -4.69
C PRO A 23 5.37 -14.81 -3.97
N TRP A 24 5.17 -13.85 -3.05
CA TRP A 24 6.23 -13.05 -2.42
C TRP A 24 7.35 -13.89 -1.80
N HIS A 25 6.99 -15.07 -1.28
CA HIS A 25 7.91 -16.03 -0.67
C HIS A 25 8.93 -16.62 -1.66
N GLU A 26 8.63 -16.61 -2.97
CA GLU A 26 9.51 -17.10 -4.03
C GLU A 26 10.44 -16.01 -4.57
N ILE A 27 10.11 -14.73 -4.35
CA ILE A 27 10.79 -13.60 -5.02
C ILE A 27 11.95 -13.03 -4.17
N GLY A 28 12.01 -13.31 -2.86
CA GLY A 28 13.17 -12.95 -2.03
C GLY A 28 12.86 -12.72 -0.54
N HIS A 29 13.69 -11.90 0.12
CA HIS A 29 13.47 -11.48 1.50
C HIS A 29 12.47 -10.31 1.54
N ILE A 30 11.29 -10.57 2.10
CA ILE A 30 10.26 -9.55 2.29
C ILE A 30 10.52 -8.85 3.61
N THR A 31 10.88 -7.57 3.55
CA THR A 31 10.79 -6.70 4.73
C THR A 31 9.39 -6.13 4.76
N ALA A 32 8.54 -6.65 5.64
CA ALA A 32 7.19 -6.14 5.82
C ALA A 32 7.27 -4.66 6.24
N VAL A 33 6.76 -3.78 5.40
CA VAL A 33 6.61 -2.36 5.73
C VAL A 33 5.34 -2.13 6.54
N PRO A 34 5.30 -1.10 7.40
CA PRO A 34 4.08 -0.74 8.10
C PRO A 34 2.95 -0.51 7.09
N ARG A 35 1.71 -0.82 7.50
CA ARG A 35 0.53 -0.39 6.72
C ARG A 35 0.63 1.12 6.50
N LEU A 36 0.55 1.53 5.24
CA LEU A 36 0.59 2.95 4.85
C LEU A 36 -0.77 3.62 5.00
N SER A 37 -1.84 2.83 5.05
CA SER A 37 -3.20 3.29 5.13
C SER A 37 -4.05 2.46 6.10
N SER A 38 -5.19 3.04 6.48
CA SER A 38 -6.28 2.37 7.18
C SER A 38 -7.55 2.44 6.34
N VAL A 39 -8.37 1.38 6.36
CA VAL A 39 -9.70 1.36 5.76
C VAL A 39 -10.72 1.02 6.83
N GLU A 40 -11.46 2.03 7.28
CA GLU A 40 -12.38 1.96 8.41
C GLU A 40 -13.77 2.43 8.02
N PHE A 41 -14.79 1.98 8.74
CA PHE A 41 -16.17 2.42 8.51
C PHE A 41 -16.45 3.70 9.31
N ASP A 42 -16.78 4.78 8.61
CA ASP A 42 -17.21 6.05 9.18
C ASP A 42 -18.71 5.98 9.48
N HIS A 43 -19.06 5.94 10.77
CA HIS A 43 -20.44 5.82 11.24
C HIS A 43 -21.28 7.06 10.97
N ASP A 44 -20.68 8.25 10.89
CA ASP A 44 -21.40 9.49 10.63
C ASP A 44 -21.77 9.60 9.14
N ARG A 45 -20.84 9.21 8.27
CA ARG A 45 -21.03 9.22 6.81
C ARG A 45 -21.68 7.96 6.25
N GLN A 46 -21.78 6.90 7.05
CA GLN A 46 -22.25 5.56 6.63
C GLN A 46 -21.46 5.03 5.42
N GLN A 47 -20.14 5.21 5.44
CA GLN A 47 -19.24 4.87 4.33
C GLN A 47 -17.93 4.27 4.86
N TRP A 48 -17.32 3.40 4.06
CA TRP A 48 -15.93 3.02 4.24
C TRP A 48 -15.02 4.15 3.78
N VAL A 49 -13.95 4.40 4.52
CA VAL A 49 -13.00 5.47 4.26
C VAL A 49 -11.58 4.92 4.36
N ALA A 50 -10.80 5.09 3.29
CA ALA A 50 -9.37 4.85 3.27
C ALA A 50 -8.61 6.13 3.64
N ARG A 51 -7.72 6.08 4.62
CA ARG A 51 -6.88 7.21 5.04
C ARG A 51 -5.40 6.83 5.02
N ASP A 52 -4.58 7.68 4.41
CA ASP A 52 -3.12 7.63 4.50
C ASP A 52 -2.72 7.91 5.96
N LEU A 53 -2.02 6.97 6.60
CA LEU A 53 -1.69 7.04 8.02
C LEU A 53 -0.60 8.06 8.33
N ARG A 54 0.23 8.42 7.35
CA ARG A 54 1.32 9.39 7.52
C ARG A 54 0.81 10.82 7.46
N THR A 55 -0.13 11.09 6.55
CA THR A 55 -0.64 12.44 6.27
C THR A 55 -2.04 12.69 6.84
N GLY A 56 -2.76 11.63 7.24
CA GLY A 56 -4.17 11.69 7.62
C GLY A 56 -5.14 11.91 6.45
N ARG A 57 -4.62 12.01 5.22
CA ARG A 57 -5.40 12.34 4.03
C ARG A 57 -6.37 11.21 3.68
N GLU A 58 -7.61 11.57 3.35
CA GLU A 58 -8.58 10.64 2.74
C GLU A 58 -8.13 10.30 1.31
N ILE A 59 -7.91 9.00 1.06
CA ILE A 59 -7.53 8.45 -0.25
C ILE A 59 -8.78 8.16 -1.06
N ALA A 60 -9.75 7.48 -0.44
CA ALA A 60 -11.00 7.06 -1.05
C ALA A 60 -12.09 6.92 0.00
N ALA A 61 -13.34 7.09 -0.41
CA ALA A 61 -14.50 6.80 0.43
C ALA A 61 -15.66 6.27 -0.41
N GLY A 62 -16.48 5.39 0.18
CA GLY A 62 -17.64 4.82 -0.51
C GLY A 62 -18.41 3.80 0.31
N PRO A 63 -19.61 3.41 -0.14
CA PRO A 63 -20.47 2.48 0.61
C PRO A 63 -19.95 1.03 0.62
N SER A 64 -19.03 0.69 -0.29
CA SER A 64 -18.51 -0.66 -0.52
C SER A 64 -17.06 -0.75 -0.08
N ARG A 65 -16.78 -1.60 0.93
CA ARG A 65 -15.42 -1.81 1.44
C ARG A 65 -14.45 -2.26 0.35
N SER A 66 -14.90 -3.18 -0.49
CA SER A 66 -14.09 -3.75 -1.57
C SER A 66 -13.72 -2.71 -2.62
N ASP A 67 -14.61 -1.77 -2.92
CA ASP A 67 -14.33 -0.72 -3.89
C ASP A 67 -13.36 0.32 -3.31
N VAL A 68 -13.49 0.63 -2.01
CA VAL A 68 -12.54 1.50 -1.29
C VAL A 68 -11.15 0.87 -1.22
N LEU A 69 -11.04 -0.44 -0.93
CA LEU A 69 -9.76 -1.17 -0.96
C LEU A 69 -9.14 -1.17 -2.36
N ARG A 70 -9.95 -1.31 -3.42
CA ARG A 70 -9.45 -1.26 -4.80
C ARG A 70 -8.92 0.12 -5.16
N ALA A 71 -9.63 1.18 -4.75
CA ALA A 71 -9.20 2.55 -4.95
C ALA A 71 -7.92 2.88 -4.15
N GLU A 72 -7.82 2.37 -2.92
CA GLU A 72 -6.60 2.45 -2.10
C GLU A 72 -5.42 1.78 -2.80
N ALA A 73 -5.57 0.53 -3.26
CA ALA A 73 -4.52 -0.19 -3.96
C ALA A 73 -4.09 0.54 -5.24
N ALA A 74 -5.04 1.01 -6.04
CA ALA A 74 -4.76 1.78 -7.24
C ALA A 74 -3.97 3.07 -6.95
N TYR A 75 -4.33 3.80 -5.88
CA TYR A 75 -3.61 4.99 -5.45
C TYR A 75 -2.13 4.70 -5.15
N TYR A 76 -1.84 3.64 -4.37
CA TYR A 76 -0.46 3.30 -4.04
C TYR A 76 0.32 2.74 -5.23
N ASN A 77 -0.31 1.98 -6.12
CA ASN A 77 0.33 1.54 -7.36
C ASN A 77 0.73 2.74 -8.23
N THR A 78 -0.13 3.76 -8.38
CA THR A 78 0.24 5.00 -9.08
C THR A 78 1.41 5.74 -8.42
N LEU A 79 1.48 5.77 -7.09
CA LEU A 79 2.63 6.36 -6.39
C LEU A 79 3.93 5.59 -6.66
N LEU A 80 3.87 4.25 -6.63
CA LEU A 80 5.01 3.39 -6.94
C LEU A 80 5.47 3.59 -8.40
N GLU A 81 4.56 3.63 -9.36
CA GLU A 81 4.88 3.91 -10.77
C GLU A 81 5.58 5.25 -10.96
N ALA A 82 5.16 6.27 -10.21
CA ALA A 82 5.77 7.59 -10.22
C ALA A 82 7.14 7.65 -9.51
N GLY A 83 7.61 6.53 -8.93
CA GLY A 83 8.83 6.49 -8.12
C GLY A 83 8.67 7.18 -6.75
N HIS A 84 7.45 7.52 -6.36
CA HIS A 84 7.15 8.02 -5.02
C HIS A 84 7.04 6.83 -4.08
N ILE A 85 8.19 6.41 -3.59
CA ILE A 85 8.32 5.37 -2.58
C ILE A 85 7.98 6.00 -1.22
N PRO A 86 6.84 5.69 -0.59
CA PRO A 86 6.48 6.23 0.72
C PRO A 86 7.20 5.45 1.82
N LEU A 87 8.52 5.33 1.72
CA LEU A 87 9.32 4.61 2.71
C LEU A 87 10.19 5.60 3.47
N ASP A 88 9.85 5.83 4.74
CA ASP A 88 10.85 6.21 5.72
C ASP A 88 11.66 4.94 6.04
N LEU A 89 12.61 4.57 5.15
CA LEU A 89 13.55 3.46 5.37
C LEU A 89 14.53 3.73 6.53
N GLU A 90 14.41 4.87 7.21
CA GLU A 90 15.20 5.24 8.37
C GLU A 90 14.75 4.49 9.63
N LYS A 91 15.06 3.18 9.66
CA LYS A 91 15.56 2.43 10.81
C LYS A 91 15.81 0.98 10.36
N ARG A 92 16.91 0.79 9.62
CA ARG A 92 17.62 -0.49 9.69
C ARG A 92 18.06 -0.67 11.14
N HIS A 93 17.30 -1.44 11.91
CA HIS A 93 17.83 -2.06 13.12
C HIS A 93 18.61 -3.28 12.61
N ASP A 94 19.92 -3.10 12.43
CA ASP A 94 20.84 -4.24 12.33
C ASP A 94 20.84 -4.94 13.70
N PRO A 95 20.59 -6.26 13.78
CA PRO A 95 20.98 -7.05 14.93
C PRO A 95 22.51 -7.27 14.98
#